data_AF-A0A1D8S450-F1
#
_entry.id   AF-A0A1D8S450-F1
#
_cell.length_a   1.000
_cell.length_b   1.000
_cell.length_c   1.000
_cell.angle_alpha   90.00
_cell.angle_beta   90.00
_cell.angle_gamma   90.00
#
_symmetry.space_group_name_H-M   'P 1'
#
loop_
_entity.id
_entity.type
_entity.pdbx_description
1 polymer ?
#
loop_
_entity_poly.entity_id
_entity_poly.type
_entity_poly.pdbx_seq_one_letter_code
_entity_poly.pdbx_strand_id
1 'polypeptide(L)'
;MSVGTEVATANIPGEQLDFEPELEMPEILDKSAIHTETDEPPAFRDLYEVIDYPDPVDHGMGIVGVLNDLDSDLDSDQESVYSRLWSTWRALVGDPENEPYIVLEDVHEVFDFLDANYPADLVLESSGWMAGSEAEDGELVKQHYEYSLRVVRKDEDGDLDESLRTPVSFQTWIQPQDSDLVYKDGSPLKTPYGEGTRFKTQSTYGDPEEVLRRTVVVLKVALDQLDAGTPDMRTLDYDSVRIWKAEVHHRFDEALMKQVAGTIREARTLLEQNGRQARGEGEFVDGKHVEEVASSQAWDTIGFMGKYAKSDQHEIATKVYQINGHPPDERLANPKIESYLKKTYDEKKPHIDKWNSLRGTLRQIVTGLAIRGGVALEDLQPDDFYKPFEGDRVDVPIPKGWRHLVREANEERERRILKTTYESLSTSKWDVLYTIAMKGGEGATYDELQKVTGLSYDRVREIVAGLEDQDILLRTTYPRVILFHNAELRLNAAEKLTEVYPNRGIPEIKESADERRDRREKRRQENESDSTENEDVDESNQKEDDDDVDDVTVWEQLHRLEITGPQLGRAIEQDVVNEEHVKVKIDEYPVLFGSP
;
A
#
# COMPACT_ATOMS: atom_id res chain seq x y z
N MET A 1 -51.33 42.79 -6.63
CA MET A 1 -50.72 44.12 -6.47
C MET A 1 -49.28 43.88 -6.06
N SER A 2 -48.35 44.25 -6.94
CA SER A 2 -46.90 44.07 -6.78
C SER A 2 -46.38 45.09 -5.77
N VAL A 3 -45.59 44.63 -4.80
CA VAL A 3 -44.82 45.49 -3.89
C VAL A 3 -43.39 44.99 -3.99
N GLY A 4 -42.52 45.84 -4.54
CA GLY A 4 -41.13 45.55 -4.83
C GLY A 4 -40.23 45.64 -3.61
N THR A 5 -39.07 44.99 -3.75
CA THR A 5 -37.97 45.05 -2.79
C THR A 5 -36.83 45.83 -3.45
N GLU A 6 -36.48 46.98 -2.89
CA GLU A 6 -35.35 47.80 -3.30
C GLU A 6 -34.02 47.17 -2.84
N VAL A 7 -33.07 47.07 -3.76
CA VAL A 7 -31.67 46.71 -3.49
C VAL A 7 -30.84 48.00 -3.54
N ALA A 8 -30.25 48.38 -2.41
CA ALA A 8 -29.33 49.50 -2.31
C ALA A 8 -27.95 49.10 -2.84
N THR A 9 -27.53 49.71 -3.95
CA THR A 9 -26.16 49.67 -4.48
C THR A 9 -25.48 50.99 -4.19
N ALA A 10 -24.39 50.95 -3.42
CA ALA A 10 -23.52 52.10 -3.19
C ALA A 10 -22.40 52.11 -4.26
N ASN A 11 -22.28 53.25 -4.93
CA ASN A 11 -21.27 53.57 -5.95
C ASN A 11 -20.05 54.28 -5.34
N ILE A 12 -18.99 54.39 -6.15
CA ILE A 12 -17.86 55.38 -6.20
C ILE A 12 -16.47 54.73 -5.97
N PRO A 13 -15.39 55.06 -6.72
CA PRO A 13 -15.23 55.40 -8.14
C PRO A 13 -14.00 54.72 -8.81
N GLY A 14 -13.89 54.81 -10.14
CA GLY A 14 -12.73 54.33 -10.91
C GLY A 14 -11.54 55.29 -10.91
N GLU A 15 -10.33 54.71 -10.90
CA GLU A 15 -9.10 55.33 -11.39
C GLU A 15 -8.54 54.47 -12.53
N GLN A 16 -8.42 55.10 -13.70
CA GLN A 16 -7.69 54.59 -14.87
C GLN A 16 -6.19 54.73 -14.62
N LEU A 17 -5.43 53.67 -14.89
CA LEU A 17 -4.02 53.78 -15.24
C LEU A 17 -3.75 52.93 -16.49
N ASP A 18 -3.51 53.64 -17.58
CA ASP A 18 -3.07 53.14 -18.89
C ASP A 18 -1.68 52.50 -18.79
N PHE A 19 -1.51 51.32 -19.38
CA PHE A 19 -0.20 50.82 -19.80
C PHE A 19 -0.31 50.28 -21.23
N GLU A 20 0.49 50.88 -22.12
CA GLU A 20 0.57 50.61 -23.56
C GLU A 20 1.11 49.20 -23.87
N PRO A 21 0.68 48.57 -24.99
CA PRO A 21 1.20 47.28 -25.44
C PRO A 21 2.26 47.49 -26.53
N GLU A 22 3.54 47.56 -26.15
CA GLU A 22 4.64 47.45 -27.12
C GLU A 22 5.72 46.50 -26.60
N LEU A 23 5.68 45.26 -27.06
CA LEU A 23 6.85 44.38 -27.10
C LEU A 23 6.81 43.63 -28.42
N GLU A 24 7.63 44.12 -29.35
CA GLU A 24 7.86 43.57 -30.69
C GLU A 24 8.22 42.08 -30.61
N MET A 25 7.50 41.26 -31.37
CA MET A 25 7.89 39.88 -31.64
C MET A 25 9.14 39.87 -32.53
N PRO A 26 10.23 39.16 -32.17
CA PRO A 26 11.37 39.05 -33.05
C PRO A 26 11.05 38.15 -34.25
N GLU A 27 11.48 38.61 -35.43
CA GLU A 27 11.33 37.95 -36.72
C GLU A 27 11.90 36.52 -36.73
N ILE A 28 11.14 35.60 -37.33
CA ILE A 28 11.54 34.23 -37.62
C ILE A 28 12.56 34.26 -38.77
N LEU A 29 13.82 33.93 -38.49
CA LEU A 29 14.83 33.67 -39.51
C LEU A 29 14.77 32.21 -39.97
N ASP A 30 14.32 32.01 -41.20
CA ASP A 30 14.44 30.76 -41.94
C ASP A 30 15.82 30.69 -42.64
N LYS A 31 16.61 29.65 -42.34
CA LYS A 31 17.11 28.62 -43.29
C LYS A 31 18.42 27.96 -42.86
N SER A 32 18.35 26.64 -42.83
CA SER A 32 19.39 25.68 -43.25
C SER A 32 20.80 25.83 -42.68
N ALA A 33 21.10 25.03 -41.66
CA ALA A 33 22.45 24.52 -41.44
C ALA A 33 22.38 23.09 -40.86
N ILE A 34 23.22 22.24 -41.44
CA ILE A 34 23.37 20.81 -41.20
C ILE A 34 24.27 20.58 -39.97
N HIS A 35 23.94 19.55 -39.17
CA HIS A 35 24.71 18.89 -38.10
C HIS A 35 25.11 19.71 -36.87
N THR A 36 24.67 19.28 -35.68
CA THR A 36 25.39 18.32 -34.81
C THR A 36 24.45 17.90 -33.68
N GLU A 37 24.42 16.60 -33.34
CA GLU A 37 23.81 16.11 -32.09
C GLU A 37 24.47 16.81 -30.91
N THR A 38 23.77 17.78 -30.34
CA THR A 38 24.03 18.31 -29.01
C THR A 38 23.16 17.53 -28.04
N ASP A 39 23.78 16.92 -27.03
CA ASP A 39 23.15 16.44 -25.79
C ASP A 39 22.54 17.63 -25.03
N GLU A 40 21.55 18.30 -25.63
CA GLU A 40 20.63 19.13 -24.88
C GLU A 40 19.63 18.18 -24.20
N PRO A 41 19.46 18.25 -22.88
CA PRO A 41 18.42 17.47 -22.22
C PRO A 41 17.08 17.78 -22.92
N PRO A 42 16.28 16.76 -23.25
CA PRO A 42 15.04 16.94 -24.00
C PRO A 42 14.22 18.06 -23.37
N ALA A 43 13.66 18.95 -24.19
CA ALA A 43 12.87 20.06 -23.67
C ALA A 43 11.75 19.48 -22.79
N PHE A 44 11.35 20.20 -21.74
CA PHE A 44 10.35 19.69 -20.78
C PHE A 44 9.10 19.10 -21.49
N ARG A 45 8.65 19.71 -22.59
CA ARG A 45 7.53 19.25 -23.45
C ARG A 45 7.76 17.93 -24.21
N ASP A 46 9.00 17.50 -24.36
CA ASP A 46 9.35 16.22 -25.00
C ASP A 46 9.25 15.04 -24.03
N LEU A 47 9.20 15.33 -22.72
CA LEU A 47 9.12 14.32 -21.65
C LEU A 47 7.69 13.89 -21.30
N TYR A 48 6.68 14.66 -21.72
CA TYR A 48 5.27 14.34 -21.47
C TYR A 48 4.38 14.66 -22.66
N GLU A 49 3.23 14.01 -22.70
CA GLU A 49 2.09 14.35 -23.55
C GLU A 49 1.04 15.00 -22.67
N VAL A 50 0.43 16.10 -23.10
CA VAL A 50 -0.70 16.68 -22.37
C VAL A 50 -1.97 16.12 -23.00
N ILE A 51 -2.80 15.47 -22.19
CA ILE A 51 -4.05 14.86 -22.63
C ILE A 51 -5.20 15.57 -21.91
N ASP A 52 -6.18 15.98 -22.71
CA ASP A 52 -7.47 16.49 -22.25
C ASP A 52 -8.33 15.31 -21.77
N TYR A 53 -8.52 15.18 -20.46
CA TYR A 53 -9.23 14.05 -19.84
C TYR A 53 -10.13 14.54 -18.69
N PRO A 54 -11.26 13.86 -18.39
CA PRO A 54 -12.08 14.18 -17.23
C PRO A 54 -11.27 14.22 -15.96
N ASP A 55 -11.54 15.20 -15.09
CA ASP A 55 -10.90 15.27 -13.80
C ASP A 55 -11.36 14.08 -12.93
N PRO A 56 -10.46 13.25 -12.36
CA PRO A 56 -10.84 12.27 -11.36
C PRO A 56 -11.52 12.95 -10.18
N VAL A 57 -12.54 12.30 -9.61
CA VAL A 57 -13.29 12.86 -8.49
C VAL A 57 -12.52 12.66 -7.19
N ASP A 58 -12.64 13.64 -6.29
CA ASP A 58 -12.18 13.51 -4.91
C ASP A 58 -13.07 12.50 -4.18
N HIS A 59 -12.46 11.50 -3.56
CA HIS A 59 -13.19 10.42 -2.91
C HIS A 59 -12.94 10.43 -1.41
N GLY A 60 -12.17 9.49 -0.85
CA GLY A 60 -11.85 9.48 0.57
C GLY A 60 -10.89 10.61 0.94
N MET A 61 -11.37 11.54 1.75
CA MET A 61 -10.59 12.65 2.28
C MET A 61 -10.56 12.57 3.80
N GLY A 62 -9.37 12.78 4.39
CA GLY A 62 -9.21 12.78 5.84
C GLY A 62 -8.29 13.89 6.30
N ILE A 63 -8.79 14.66 7.26
CA ILE A 63 -8.08 15.76 7.91
C ILE A 63 -7.90 15.50 9.40
N VAL A 64 -6.93 16.16 10.00
CA VAL A 64 -6.75 16.25 11.44
C VAL A 64 -6.59 17.72 11.80
N GLY A 65 -7.09 18.15 12.95
CA GLY A 65 -6.84 19.46 13.53
C GLY A 65 -6.91 19.41 15.05
N VAL A 66 -6.46 20.50 15.69
CA VAL A 66 -6.32 20.64 17.14
C VAL A 66 -6.96 21.95 17.57
N LEU A 67 -7.89 21.84 18.51
CA LEU A 67 -8.41 22.96 19.27
C LEU A 67 -7.53 23.13 20.51
N ASN A 68 -6.91 24.29 20.66
CA ASN A 68 -6.12 24.66 21.84
C ASN A 68 -7.05 25.12 22.97
N ASP A 69 -7.85 24.17 23.46
CA ASP A 69 -8.91 24.40 24.44
C ASP A 69 -8.63 23.76 25.81
N LEU A 70 -7.38 23.33 26.06
CA LEU A 70 -6.91 22.93 27.40
C LEU A 70 -6.26 24.08 28.20
N ASP A 71 -6.17 25.28 27.65
CA ASP A 71 -5.24 26.28 28.17
C ASP A 71 -5.68 26.95 29.49
N SER A 72 -4.72 27.03 30.41
CA SER A 72 -4.78 27.64 31.75
C SER A 72 -4.63 29.17 31.76
N ASP A 73 -4.22 29.78 30.64
CA ASP A 73 -3.94 31.21 30.49
C ASP A 73 -5.11 32.01 29.84
N LEU A 74 -6.15 31.32 29.36
CA LEU A 74 -7.43 31.96 29.09
C LEU A 74 -8.16 32.09 30.43
N ASP A 75 -8.67 33.27 30.79
CA ASP A 75 -9.59 33.50 31.92
C ASP A 75 -10.94 32.75 31.71
N SER A 76 -10.91 31.49 31.25
CA SER A 76 -12.05 30.66 30.98
C SER A 76 -12.04 29.48 31.94
N ASP A 77 -12.98 29.49 32.89
CA ASP A 77 -13.42 28.33 33.66
C ASP A 77 -14.04 27.21 32.76
N GLN A 78 -13.71 27.17 31.47
CA GLN A 78 -14.33 26.30 30.49
C GLN A 78 -13.49 25.05 30.28
N GLU A 79 -14.11 23.90 30.53
CA GLU A 79 -13.55 22.60 30.20
C GLU A 79 -13.37 22.44 28.68
N SER A 80 -12.30 21.75 28.27
CA SER A 80 -12.05 21.38 26.87
C SER A 80 -13.24 20.62 26.27
N VAL A 81 -13.41 20.67 24.96
CA VAL A 81 -14.43 19.88 24.24
C VAL A 81 -14.31 18.39 24.58
N TYR A 82 -13.08 17.87 24.63
CA TYR A 82 -12.84 16.49 25.03
C TYR A 82 -13.35 16.18 26.45
N SER A 83 -13.02 17.00 27.44
CA SER A 83 -13.44 16.78 28.83
C SER A 83 -14.96 16.85 29.00
N ARG A 84 -15.62 17.79 28.31
CA ARG A 84 -17.09 17.91 28.29
C ARG A 84 -17.72 16.67 27.67
N LEU A 85 -17.22 16.22 26.51
CA LEU A 85 -17.72 15.01 25.86
C LEU A 85 -17.54 13.76 26.72
N TRP A 86 -16.40 13.62 27.39
CA TRP A 86 -16.18 12.50 28.32
C TRP A 86 -17.17 12.49 29.49
N SER A 87 -17.40 13.65 30.10
CA SER A 87 -18.39 13.81 31.18
C SER A 87 -19.80 13.44 30.70
N THR A 88 -20.19 13.90 29.52
CA THR A 88 -21.49 13.57 28.92
C THR A 88 -21.60 12.10 28.56
N TRP A 89 -20.58 11.51 27.93
CA TRP A 89 -20.57 10.09 27.58
C TRP A 89 -20.74 9.22 28.82
N ARG A 90 -20.04 9.54 29.92
CA ARG A 90 -20.23 8.84 31.20
C ARG A 90 -21.64 8.96 31.78
N ALA A 91 -22.30 10.09 31.56
CA ALA A 91 -23.64 10.34 32.08
C ALA A 91 -24.74 9.66 31.25
N LEU A 92 -24.60 9.63 29.92
CA LEU A 92 -25.62 9.14 28.98
C LEU A 92 -25.40 7.67 28.57
N VAL A 93 -24.15 7.30 28.29
CA VAL A 93 -23.78 5.96 27.81
C VAL A 93 -23.30 5.08 28.97
N GLY A 94 -22.37 5.61 29.77
CA GLY A 94 -21.84 5.00 30.99
C GLY A 94 -20.91 3.80 30.78
N ASP A 95 -21.29 2.88 29.89
CA ASP A 95 -20.59 1.64 29.57
C ASP A 95 -20.53 1.43 28.04
N PRO A 96 -19.36 1.08 27.46
CA PRO A 96 -19.25 0.79 26.03
C PRO A 96 -20.19 -0.32 25.52
N GLU A 97 -20.69 -1.21 26.39
CA GLU A 97 -21.69 -2.22 25.99
C GLU A 97 -23.05 -1.61 25.58
N ASN A 98 -23.31 -0.34 25.93
CA ASN A 98 -24.50 0.39 25.53
C ASN A 98 -24.33 1.18 24.22
N GLU A 99 -23.20 0.99 23.52
CA GLU A 99 -22.92 1.62 22.22
C GLU A 99 -23.45 0.76 21.05
N PRO A 100 -23.74 1.36 19.88
CA PRO A 100 -23.66 2.79 19.57
C PRO A 100 -24.78 3.62 20.24
N TYR A 101 -24.43 4.78 20.79
CA TYR A 101 -25.42 5.73 21.32
C TYR A 101 -25.91 6.66 20.21
N ILE A 102 -27.22 6.71 19.96
CA ILE A 102 -27.80 7.61 18.96
C ILE A 102 -27.77 9.04 19.50
N VAL A 103 -26.93 9.89 18.90
CA VAL A 103 -26.81 11.31 19.25
C VAL A 103 -27.91 12.13 18.59
N LEU A 104 -28.23 11.81 17.34
CA LEU A 104 -29.24 12.49 16.55
C LEU A 104 -29.82 11.54 15.52
N GLU A 105 -31.14 11.43 15.50
CA GLU A 105 -31.89 10.70 14.47
C GLU A 105 -32.04 11.54 13.19
N ASP A 106 -32.18 10.87 12.05
CA ASP A 106 -32.55 11.46 10.76
C ASP A 106 -31.60 12.57 10.28
N VAL A 107 -30.30 12.36 10.44
CA VAL A 107 -29.29 13.39 10.11
C VAL A 107 -29.17 13.71 8.64
N HIS A 108 -29.74 12.89 7.76
CA HIS A 108 -29.92 13.18 6.35
C HIS A 108 -30.85 14.36 6.07
N GLU A 109 -31.72 14.74 7.01
CA GLU A 109 -32.55 15.95 6.94
C GLU A 109 -31.83 17.20 7.49
N VAL A 110 -30.75 16.99 8.26
CA VAL A 110 -30.04 18.05 8.99
C VAL A 110 -28.77 18.48 8.26
N PHE A 111 -28.01 17.52 7.72
CA PHE A 111 -26.76 17.78 7.02
C PHE A 111 -26.96 17.77 5.51
N ASP A 112 -26.69 18.91 4.86
CA ASP A 112 -26.89 19.14 3.43
C ASP A 112 -26.03 18.27 2.50
N PHE A 113 -24.93 17.71 3.01
CA PHE A 113 -24.06 16.81 2.28
C PHE A 113 -24.54 15.35 2.28
N LEU A 114 -25.60 15.03 3.03
CA LEU A 114 -26.23 13.71 3.04
C LEU A 114 -27.44 13.68 2.10
N ASP A 115 -27.66 12.54 1.45
CA ASP A 115 -28.77 12.35 0.51
C ASP A 115 -30.02 11.88 1.25
N ALA A 116 -31.13 12.59 1.05
CA ALA A 116 -32.40 12.34 1.73
C ALA A 116 -33.00 10.95 1.43
N ASN A 117 -32.61 10.30 0.34
CA ASN A 117 -33.07 8.96 -0.01
C ASN A 117 -32.36 7.85 0.79
N TYR A 118 -31.37 8.21 1.61
CA TYR A 118 -30.58 7.27 2.39
C TYR A 118 -30.67 7.64 3.87
N PRO A 119 -31.78 7.26 4.55
CA PRO A 119 -31.96 7.51 5.96
C PRO A 119 -30.76 7.04 6.79
N ALA A 120 -30.33 7.90 7.70
CA ALA A 120 -29.15 7.71 8.51
C ALA A 120 -29.27 8.52 9.80
N ASP A 121 -28.57 8.02 10.84
CA ASP A 121 -28.44 8.64 12.15
C ASP A 121 -26.97 8.95 12.45
N LEU A 122 -26.74 9.86 13.39
CA LEU A 122 -25.42 10.13 13.94
C LEU A 122 -25.27 9.39 15.26
N VAL A 123 -24.26 8.53 15.34
CA VAL A 123 -23.98 7.73 16.53
C VAL A 123 -22.67 8.13 17.20
N LEU A 124 -22.61 7.94 18.50
CA LEU A 124 -21.44 8.09 19.36
C LEU A 124 -20.95 6.71 19.83
N GLU A 125 -19.67 6.46 19.60
CA GLU A 125 -18.96 5.26 20.01
C GLU A 125 -17.65 5.66 20.71
N SER A 126 -17.07 4.76 21.49
CA SER A 126 -15.79 4.97 22.17
C SER A 126 -14.85 3.78 21.95
N SER A 127 -13.55 4.07 21.98
CA SER A 127 -12.52 3.03 21.98
C SER A 127 -11.32 3.47 22.82
N GLY A 128 -10.58 2.53 23.39
CA GLY A 128 -9.42 2.85 24.22
C GLY A 128 -8.36 3.63 23.42
N TRP A 129 -7.96 4.80 23.92
CA TRP A 129 -6.97 5.65 23.27
C TRP A 129 -5.54 5.17 23.53
N MET A 130 -4.61 5.53 22.64
CA MET A 130 -3.21 5.11 22.72
C MET A 130 -2.42 5.71 23.89
N ALA A 131 -3.02 6.61 24.67
CA ALA A 131 -2.41 7.28 25.81
C ALA A 131 -3.33 7.26 27.04
N GLY A 132 -2.73 7.32 28.23
CA GLY A 132 -3.40 7.38 29.53
C GLY A 132 -2.65 8.32 30.48
N SER A 133 -3.15 8.47 31.71
CA SER A 133 -2.49 9.35 32.69
C SER A 133 -1.17 8.76 33.22
N GLU A 134 -1.08 7.43 33.27
CA GLU A 134 0.05 6.70 33.87
C GLU A 134 0.31 5.42 33.04
N ALA A 135 1.54 4.91 33.08
CA ALA A 135 1.92 3.63 32.47
C ALA A 135 2.66 2.76 33.48
N GLU A 136 2.19 1.53 33.69
CA GLU A 136 2.77 0.56 34.63
C GLU A 136 2.94 -0.79 33.92
N ASP A 137 4.14 -1.38 33.99
CA ASP A 137 4.47 -2.68 33.39
C ASP A 137 4.09 -2.83 31.90
N GLY A 138 4.11 -1.72 31.14
CA GLY A 138 3.77 -1.71 29.71
C GLY A 138 2.28 -1.59 29.41
N GLU A 139 1.44 -1.37 30.42
CA GLU A 139 0.00 -1.11 30.29
C GLU A 139 -0.38 0.30 30.74
N LEU A 140 -1.44 0.85 30.16
CA LEU A 140 -1.94 2.17 30.51
C LEU A 140 -2.84 2.07 31.73
N VAL A 141 -2.50 2.83 32.77
CA VAL A 141 -3.35 3.07 33.92
C VAL A 141 -4.19 4.33 33.66
N LYS A 142 -5.51 4.23 33.92
CA LYS A 142 -6.50 5.27 33.56
C LYS A 142 -6.39 5.64 32.07
N GLN A 143 -6.52 4.63 31.21
CA GLN A 143 -6.58 4.85 29.76
C GLN A 143 -7.70 5.83 29.42
N HIS A 144 -7.38 6.82 28.59
CA HIS A 144 -8.38 7.71 28.01
C HIS A 144 -9.11 7.03 26.85
N TYR A 145 -10.20 7.62 26.38
CA TYR A 145 -10.95 7.10 25.23
C TYR A 145 -10.78 8.02 24.03
N GLU A 146 -10.87 7.45 22.85
CA GLU A 146 -11.17 8.17 21.61
C GLU A 146 -12.67 8.02 21.35
N TYR A 147 -13.35 9.14 21.14
CA TYR A 147 -14.78 9.14 20.81
C TYR A 147 -14.98 9.30 19.31
N SER A 148 -15.85 8.49 18.73
CA SER A 148 -16.20 8.52 17.32
C SER A 148 -17.63 9.01 17.16
N LEU A 149 -17.81 10.09 16.39
CA LEU A 149 -19.10 10.48 15.85
C LEU A 149 -19.18 10.02 14.40
N ARG A 150 -20.13 9.11 14.10
CA ARG A 150 -20.22 8.42 12.80
C ARG A 150 -21.63 8.47 12.25
N VAL A 151 -21.76 8.70 10.95
CA VAL A 151 -23.04 8.56 10.24
C VAL A 151 -23.26 7.09 9.90
N VAL A 152 -24.40 6.53 10.34
CA VAL A 152 -24.76 5.12 10.14
C VAL A 152 -26.14 5.05 9.48
N ARG A 153 -26.27 4.21 8.45
CA ARG A 153 -27.53 4.06 7.71
C ARG A 153 -28.57 3.29 8.51
N LYS A 154 -29.83 3.60 8.22
CA LYS A 154 -30.98 2.79 8.61
C LYS A 154 -31.40 1.86 7.46
N ASP A 155 -31.86 0.67 7.83
CA ASP A 155 -32.48 -0.29 6.94
C ASP A 155 -33.96 0.07 6.66
N GLU A 156 -34.69 -0.84 6.01
CA GLU A 156 -36.11 -0.63 5.66
C GLU A 156 -37.04 -0.65 6.89
N ASP A 157 -36.62 -1.31 7.98
CA ASP A 157 -37.37 -1.41 9.23
C ASP A 157 -37.09 -0.23 10.17
N GLY A 158 -36.07 0.58 9.86
CA GLY A 158 -35.66 1.77 10.61
C GLY A 158 -34.56 1.49 11.63
N ASP A 159 -33.98 0.29 11.62
CA ASP A 159 -32.89 -0.10 12.50
C ASP A 159 -31.53 0.27 11.87
N LEU A 160 -30.51 0.50 12.72
CA LEU A 160 -29.16 0.81 12.26
C LEU A 160 -28.52 -0.42 11.60
N ASP A 161 -28.01 -0.25 10.38
CA ASP A 161 -27.31 -1.30 9.62
C ASP A 161 -25.95 -0.79 9.13
N GLU A 162 -24.90 -1.31 9.75
CA GLU A 162 -23.50 -0.97 9.41
C GLU A 162 -23.03 -1.55 8.06
N SER A 163 -23.74 -2.55 7.53
CA SER A 163 -23.44 -3.12 6.21
C SER A 163 -23.86 -2.19 5.08
N LEU A 164 -24.83 -1.30 5.33
CA LEU A 164 -25.31 -0.32 4.38
C LEU A 164 -24.40 0.92 4.33
N ARG A 165 -24.20 1.45 3.12
CA ARG A 165 -23.33 2.62 2.88
C ARG A 165 -24.15 3.83 2.46
N THR A 166 -23.93 4.97 3.11
CA THR A 166 -24.37 6.27 2.59
C THR A 166 -23.56 6.61 1.33
N PRO A 167 -24.12 7.39 0.37
CA PRO A 167 -23.34 7.94 -0.73
C PRO A 167 -22.14 8.77 -0.23
N VAL A 168 -22.36 9.62 0.77
CA VAL A 168 -21.30 10.34 1.49
C VAL A 168 -21.11 9.73 2.87
N SER A 169 -19.94 9.18 3.15
CA SER A 169 -19.57 8.74 4.50
C SER A 169 -19.01 9.91 5.31
N PHE A 170 -19.20 9.87 6.62
CA PHE A 170 -18.61 10.82 7.56
C PHE A 170 -18.31 10.13 8.88
N GLN A 171 -17.11 10.34 9.40
CA GLN A 171 -16.71 9.94 10.74
C GLN A 171 -15.69 10.94 11.28
N THR A 172 -15.86 11.38 12.53
CA THR A 172 -14.87 12.18 13.23
C THR A 172 -14.53 11.57 14.58
N TRP A 173 -13.25 11.37 14.81
CA TRP A 173 -12.68 10.96 16.09
C TRP A 173 -12.28 12.19 16.88
N ILE A 174 -12.61 12.20 18.17
CA ILE A 174 -12.34 13.26 19.14
C ILE A 174 -11.42 12.64 20.20
N GLN A 175 -10.21 13.18 20.30
CA GLN A 175 -9.09 12.61 21.05
C GLN A 175 -8.55 13.66 22.02
N PRO A 176 -8.04 13.23 23.20
CA PRO A 176 -7.36 14.15 24.10
C PRO A 176 -5.96 14.47 23.56
N GLN A 177 -5.54 15.71 23.73
CA GLN A 177 -4.19 16.16 23.43
C GLN A 177 -3.65 16.95 24.62
N ASP A 178 -2.93 16.27 25.50
CA ASP A 178 -2.45 16.80 26.77
C ASP A 178 -1.04 16.24 27.01
N SER A 179 -0.05 17.10 27.27
CA SER A 179 1.33 16.65 27.49
C SER A 179 1.55 15.89 28.79
N ASP A 180 0.59 15.94 29.73
CA ASP A 180 0.59 15.12 30.95
C ASP A 180 0.21 13.65 30.66
N LEU A 181 -0.30 13.34 29.47
CA LEU A 181 -0.59 11.96 29.07
C LEU A 181 0.68 11.22 28.62
N VAL A 182 0.69 9.91 28.84
CA VAL A 182 1.80 9.02 28.48
C VAL A 182 1.35 7.86 27.60
N TYR A 183 2.25 7.42 26.73
CA TYR A 183 2.10 6.18 25.98
C TYR A 183 2.40 4.96 26.86
N LYS A 184 2.10 3.75 26.36
CA LYS A 184 2.37 2.47 27.06
C LYS A 184 3.83 2.28 27.46
N ASP A 185 4.77 2.87 26.73
CA ASP A 185 6.20 2.82 27.02
C ASP A 185 6.65 3.87 28.07
N GLY A 186 5.70 4.64 28.62
CA GLY A 186 5.95 5.70 29.60
C GLY A 186 6.47 7.01 28.98
N SER A 187 6.64 7.07 27.65
CA SER A 187 7.05 8.31 27.00
C SER A 187 5.88 9.31 26.93
N PRO A 188 6.15 10.63 27.07
CA PRO A 188 5.08 11.63 27.06
C PRO A 188 4.44 11.77 25.68
N LEU A 189 3.13 12.05 25.69
CA LEU A 189 2.36 12.37 24.49
C LEU A 189 2.90 13.66 23.87
N LYS A 190 3.28 13.60 22.59
CA LYS A 190 3.75 14.78 21.87
C LYS A 190 2.55 15.62 21.43
N THR A 191 2.56 16.90 21.79
CA THR A 191 1.51 17.88 21.49
C THR A 191 2.05 19.03 20.62
N PRO A 192 2.58 18.77 19.41
CA PRO A 192 3.33 19.75 18.62
C PRO A 192 2.51 20.97 18.14
N TYR A 193 1.18 20.91 18.27
CA TYR A 193 0.24 21.94 17.82
C TYR A 193 -0.60 22.50 18.98
N GLY A 194 -0.13 22.32 20.22
CA GLY A 194 -0.80 22.75 21.44
C GLY A 194 -1.65 21.66 22.09
N GLU A 195 -2.44 22.03 23.10
CA GLU A 195 -3.13 21.12 24.02
C GLU A 195 -4.63 21.40 24.10
N GLY A 196 -5.43 20.35 24.18
CA GLY A 196 -6.88 20.41 24.10
C GLY A 196 -7.46 19.22 23.39
N THR A 197 -8.25 19.52 22.37
CA THR A 197 -9.07 18.55 21.68
C THR A 197 -8.58 18.38 20.26
N ARG A 198 -8.09 17.17 19.97
CA ARG A 198 -7.72 16.78 18.62
C ARG A 198 -8.91 16.13 17.93
N PHE A 199 -9.28 16.63 16.76
CA PHE A 199 -10.21 15.93 15.88
C PHE A 199 -9.45 15.32 14.71
N LYS A 200 -9.84 14.11 14.35
CA LYS A 200 -9.42 13.43 13.13
C LYS A 200 -10.70 13.08 12.39
N THR A 201 -10.90 13.61 11.19
CA THR A 201 -12.13 13.39 10.42
C THR A 201 -11.80 12.67 9.12
N GLN A 202 -12.72 11.80 8.69
CA GLN A 202 -12.77 11.24 7.35
C GLN A 202 -14.16 11.47 6.75
N SER A 203 -14.22 11.83 5.48
CA SER A 203 -15.46 11.88 4.71
C SER A 203 -15.20 11.53 3.24
N THR A 204 -16.22 11.11 2.49
CA THR A 204 -16.12 10.91 1.03
C THR A 204 -16.68 12.10 0.25
N TYR A 205 -16.22 12.29 -0.98
CA TYR A 205 -16.74 13.29 -1.93
C TYR A 205 -16.70 14.72 -1.35
N GLY A 206 -15.50 15.13 -0.94
CA GLY A 206 -15.22 16.49 -0.47
C GLY A 206 -13.73 16.75 -0.47
N ASP A 207 -13.33 17.95 -0.88
CA ASP A 207 -11.97 18.43 -0.69
C ASP A 207 -11.66 18.65 0.82
N PRO A 208 -10.41 18.91 1.21
CA PRO A 208 -10.08 19.09 2.62
C PRO A 208 -10.82 20.23 3.32
N GLU A 209 -11.15 21.33 2.61
CA GLU A 209 -11.86 22.47 3.18
C GLU A 209 -13.33 22.14 3.42
N GLU A 210 -13.95 21.41 2.48
CA GLU A 210 -15.26 20.79 2.61
C GLU A 210 -15.30 19.85 3.82
N VAL A 211 -14.33 18.93 3.95
CA VAL A 211 -14.28 18.02 5.10
C VAL A 211 -14.15 18.79 6.40
N LEU A 212 -13.32 19.84 6.46
CA LEU A 212 -13.22 20.70 7.65
C LEU A 212 -14.55 21.36 8.00
N ARG A 213 -15.27 21.87 7.00
CA ARG A 213 -16.60 22.45 7.22
C ARG A 213 -17.57 21.41 7.78
N ARG A 214 -17.61 20.21 7.20
CA ARG A 214 -18.44 19.09 7.70
C ARG A 214 -18.07 18.77 9.14
N THR A 215 -16.78 18.67 9.48
CA THR A 215 -16.33 18.47 10.86
C THR A 215 -16.90 19.52 11.80
N VAL A 216 -16.77 20.80 11.46
CA VAL A 216 -17.25 21.90 12.32
C VAL A 216 -18.76 21.86 12.50
N VAL A 217 -19.51 21.61 11.42
CA VAL A 217 -20.98 21.55 11.46
C VAL A 217 -21.43 20.36 12.31
N VAL A 218 -20.89 19.16 12.05
CA VAL A 218 -21.27 17.95 12.78
C VAL A 218 -20.89 18.07 14.26
N LEU A 219 -19.68 18.54 14.59
CA LEU A 219 -19.28 18.73 15.99
C LEU A 219 -20.20 19.72 16.72
N LYS A 220 -20.55 20.85 16.09
CA LYS A 220 -21.46 21.83 16.69
C LYS A 220 -22.83 21.23 16.98
N VAL A 221 -23.41 20.52 16.02
CA VAL A 221 -24.73 19.90 16.17
C VAL A 221 -24.69 18.78 17.21
N ALA A 222 -23.71 17.88 17.13
CA ALA A 222 -23.59 16.75 18.05
C ALA A 222 -23.40 17.21 19.49
N LEU A 223 -22.49 18.15 19.72
CA LEU A 223 -22.21 18.65 21.07
C LEU A 223 -23.38 19.46 21.66
N ASP A 224 -24.18 20.12 20.83
CA ASP A 224 -25.42 20.77 21.25
C ASP A 224 -26.49 19.74 21.67
N GLN A 225 -26.69 18.67 20.86
CA GLN A 225 -27.61 17.58 21.21
C GLN A 225 -27.21 16.84 22.49
N LEU A 226 -25.91 16.75 22.75
CA LEU A 226 -25.34 16.11 23.93
C LEU A 226 -25.31 17.03 25.18
N ASP A 227 -25.76 18.29 25.08
CA ASP A 227 -25.57 19.31 26.12
C ASP A 227 -24.09 19.43 26.58
N ALA A 228 -23.17 19.07 25.68
CA ALA A 228 -21.73 19.15 25.89
C ALA A 228 -21.17 20.52 25.50
N GLY A 229 -22.01 21.42 24.94
CA GLY A 229 -21.72 22.82 24.61
C GLY A 229 -20.92 23.03 23.31
N THR A 230 -21.04 24.21 22.70
CA THR A 230 -20.45 24.48 21.39
C THR A 230 -18.90 24.55 21.44
N PRO A 231 -18.18 24.00 20.44
CA PRO A 231 -16.73 24.18 20.33
C PRO A 231 -16.39 25.63 19.93
N ASP A 232 -15.41 26.23 20.62
CA ASP A 232 -14.88 27.55 20.23
C ASP A 232 -13.86 27.40 19.11
N MET A 233 -14.33 27.53 17.87
CA MET A 233 -13.46 27.38 16.69
C MET A 233 -12.33 28.42 16.60
N ARG A 234 -12.34 29.49 17.43
CA ARG A 234 -11.22 30.45 17.50
C ARG A 234 -9.96 29.84 18.12
N THR A 235 -10.08 28.74 18.87
CA THR A 235 -8.94 28.01 19.45
C THR A 235 -8.34 27.00 18.48
N LEU A 236 -8.91 26.82 17.28
CA LEU A 236 -8.32 25.98 16.24
C LEU A 236 -6.95 26.51 15.85
N ASP A 237 -5.91 25.73 16.11
CA ASP A 237 -4.60 25.98 15.51
C ASP A 237 -4.68 25.62 14.03
N TYR A 238 -4.63 26.63 13.16
CA TYR A 238 -4.70 26.40 11.72
C TYR A 238 -3.49 25.59 11.22
N ASP A 239 -2.30 25.78 11.81
CA ASP A 239 -1.10 25.02 11.42
C ASP A 239 -1.23 23.52 11.78
N SER A 240 -2.15 23.16 12.67
CA SER A 240 -2.48 21.77 13.00
C SER A 240 -3.31 21.07 11.93
N VAL A 241 -3.89 21.81 10.97
CA VAL A 241 -4.83 21.27 9.98
C VAL A 241 -4.07 20.54 8.87
N ARG A 242 -4.04 19.20 8.98
CA ARG A 242 -3.22 18.34 8.13
C ARG A 242 -4.04 17.26 7.43
N ILE A 243 -3.64 16.89 6.22
CA ILE A 243 -4.23 15.82 5.42
C ILE A 243 -3.60 14.49 5.83
N TRP A 244 -4.37 13.56 6.39
CA TRP A 244 -3.89 12.21 6.72
C TRP A 244 -4.39 11.14 5.74
N LYS A 245 -5.42 11.46 4.94
CA LYS A 245 -5.95 10.60 3.89
C LYS A 245 -6.38 11.46 2.71
N ALA A 246 -6.05 11.05 1.50
CA ALA A 246 -6.45 11.73 0.28
C ALA A 246 -6.51 10.69 -0.84
N GLU A 247 -7.64 10.65 -1.54
CA GLU A 247 -7.91 9.68 -2.62
C GLU A 247 -8.60 10.42 -3.77
N VAL A 248 -8.18 10.12 -5.00
CA VAL A 248 -8.90 10.52 -6.23
C VAL A 248 -9.05 9.31 -7.13
N HIS A 249 -10.13 9.25 -7.90
CA HIS A 249 -10.40 8.06 -8.71
C HIS A 249 -11.12 8.31 -10.03
N HIS A 250 -11.03 7.30 -10.89
CA HIS A 250 -11.93 7.09 -12.01
C HIS A 250 -12.65 5.75 -11.86
N ARG A 251 -13.91 5.70 -12.29
CA ARG A 251 -14.61 4.45 -12.57
C ARG A 251 -14.64 4.17 -14.07
N PHE A 252 -14.58 2.90 -14.41
CA PHE A 252 -14.47 2.45 -15.80
C PHE A 252 -15.14 1.09 -16.00
N ASP A 253 -15.29 0.69 -17.27
CA ASP A 253 -15.91 -0.57 -17.67
C ASP A 253 -15.15 -1.81 -17.13
N GLU A 254 -15.89 -2.78 -16.58
CA GLU A 254 -15.35 -4.02 -16.02
C GLU A 254 -14.49 -4.82 -17.01
N ALA A 255 -14.76 -4.73 -18.32
CA ALA A 255 -13.98 -5.40 -19.35
C ALA A 255 -12.49 -5.00 -19.37
N LEU A 256 -12.16 -3.78 -18.90
CA LEU A 256 -10.78 -3.26 -18.89
C LEU A 256 -10.03 -3.57 -17.60
N MET A 257 -10.68 -4.19 -16.60
CA MET A 257 -10.11 -4.43 -15.27
C MET A 257 -8.73 -5.11 -15.31
N LYS A 258 -8.61 -6.16 -16.13
CA LYS A 258 -7.36 -6.92 -16.30
C LYS A 258 -6.24 -6.09 -16.94
N GLN A 259 -6.59 -5.20 -17.87
CA GLN A 259 -5.61 -4.35 -18.57
C GLN A 259 -5.06 -3.26 -17.65
N VAL A 260 -5.95 -2.62 -16.88
CA VAL A 260 -5.58 -1.64 -15.87
C VAL A 260 -4.71 -2.27 -14.78
N ALA A 261 -5.09 -3.45 -14.26
CA ALA A 261 -4.27 -4.17 -13.30
C ALA A 261 -2.89 -4.56 -13.87
N GLY A 262 -2.83 -4.99 -15.13
CA GLY A 262 -1.56 -5.24 -15.82
C GLY A 262 -0.67 -4.00 -15.88
N THR A 263 -1.27 -2.83 -16.12
CA THR A 263 -0.56 -1.55 -16.19
C THR A 263 -0.02 -1.11 -14.82
N ILE A 264 -0.81 -1.27 -13.75
CA ILE A 264 -0.34 -0.99 -12.38
C ILE A 264 0.81 -1.92 -12.00
N ARG A 265 0.74 -3.20 -12.37
CA ARG A 265 1.82 -4.16 -12.15
C ARG A 265 3.09 -3.80 -12.92
N GLU A 266 2.97 -3.38 -14.17
CA GLU A 266 4.10 -2.89 -14.95
C GLU A 266 4.72 -1.63 -14.33
N ALA A 267 3.88 -0.68 -13.87
CA ALA A 267 4.36 0.49 -13.15
C ALA A 267 5.15 0.12 -11.90
N ARG A 268 4.65 -0.84 -11.10
CA ARG A 268 5.38 -1.36 -9.93
C ARG A 268 6.76 -1.89 -10.32
N THR A 269 6.79 -2.75 -11.33
CA THR A 269 8.00 -3.37 -11.90
C THR A 269 9.02 -2.34 -12.39
N LEU A 270 8.59 -1.19 -12.90
CA LEU A 270 9.49 -0.09 -13.28
C LEU A 270 9.99 0.71 -12.06
N LEU A 271 9.12 0.95 -11.07
CA LEU A 271 9.48 1.63 -9.82
C LEU A 271 10.50 0.83 -9.01
N GLU A 272 10.34 -0.49 -8.96
CA GLU A 272 11.28 -1.43 -8.30
C GLU A 272 12.69 -1.31 -8.89
N GLN A 273 12.81 -1.11 -10.20
CA GLN A 273 14.09 -1.03 -10.89
C GLN A 273 14.80 0.32 -10.76
N ASN A 274 14.06 1.42 -10.88
CA ASN A 274 14.65 2.76 -10.89
C ASN A 274 14.82 3.38 -9.49
N GLY A 275 14.39 2.68 -8.43
CA GLY A 275 14.86 2.89 -7.06
C GLY A 275 13.81 3.29 -6.01
N ARG A 276 14.14 2.89 -4.76
CA ARG A 276 13.48 3.04 -3.44
C ARG A 276 12.11 2.39 -3.26
N GLN A 277 12.07 1.40 -2.36
CA GLN A 277 10.90 0.85 -1.65
C GLN A 277 9.59 0.86 -2.45
N ALA A 278 9.63 0.37 -3.69
CA ALA A 278 8.41 0.04 -4.37
C ALA A 278 7.84 -1.21 -3.71
N ARG A 279 6.57 -1.14 -3.31
CA ARG A 279 5.84 -2.26 -2.71
C ARG A 279 4.56 -2.45 -3.48
N GLY A 280 4.21 -3.70 -3.72
CA GLY A 280 2.92 -4.06 -4.28
C GLY A 280 2.31 -5.22 -3.56
N GLU A 281 1.01 -5.18 -3.51
CA GLU A 281 0.14 -6.23 -3.02
C GLU A 281 -0.89 -6.45 -4.12
N GLY A 282 -1.32 -7.69 -4.30
CA GLY A 282 -2.39 -7.97 -5.25
C GLY A 282 -3.09 -9.27 -4.89
N GLU A 283 -4.41 -9.27 -4.95
CA GLU A 283 -5.27 -10.42 -4.68
C GLU A 283 -6.17 -10.66 -5.89
N PHE A 284 -6.19 -11.91 -6.36
CA PHE A 284 -7.02 -12.35 -7.48
C PHE A 284 -8.01 -13.39 -6.93
N VAL A 285 -9.29 -13.05 -6.87
CA VAL A 285 -10.34 -14.01 -6.46
C VAL A 285 -11.28 -14.27 -7.64
N ASP A 286 -11.31 -15.52 -8.10
CA ASP A 286 -12.27 -16.08 -9.06
C ASP A 286 -12.55 -15.23 -10.32
N GLY A 287 -11.52 -14.54 -10.84
CA GLY A 287 -11.63 -13.77 -12.08
C GLY A 287 -12.57 -12.55 -12.02
N LYS A 288 -13.12 -12.23 -10.84
CA LYS A 288 -14.04 -11.10 -10.59
C LYS A 288 -13.46 -10.05 -9.67
N HIS A 289 -12.52 -10.42 -8.80
CA HIS A 289 -11.86 -9.49 -7.92
C HIS A 289 -10.40 -9.40 -8.32
N VAL A 290 -10.00 -8.26 -8.88
CA VAL A 290 -8.60 -7.93 -9.14
C VAL A 290 -8.28 -6.75 -8.26
N GLU A 291 -7.62 -6.97 -7.13
CA GLU A 291 -6.92 -5.88 -6.45
C GLU A 291 -5.47 -5.92 -6.92
N GLU A 292 -4.98 -4.87 -7.58
CA GLU A 292 -3.55 -4.69 -7.83
C GLU A 292 -3.16 -3.32 -7.31
N VAL A 293 -2.10 -3.29 -6.50
CA VAL A 293 -1.60 -2.07 -5.86
C VAL A 293 -0.14 -1.87 -6.21
N ALA A 294 0.21 -0.64 -6.58
CA ALA A 294 1.58 -0.16 -6.68
C ALA A 294 1.77 1.04 -5.76
N SER A 295 2.86 1.07 -5.00
CA SER A 295 3.18 2.17 -4.09
C SER A 295 4.65 2.51 -4.11
N SER A 296 4.97 3.80 -4.06
CA SER A 296 6.34 4.31 -4.12
C SER A 296 6.45 5.76 -3.64
N GLN A 297 7.66 6.14 -3.25
CA GLN A 297 8.10 7.51 -2.99
C GLN A 297 8.72 8.21 -4.21
N ALA A 298 8.88 7.47 -5.31
CA ALA A 298 9.72 7.82 -6.45
C ALA A 298 9.00 7.61 -7.80
N TRP A 299 7.73 8.00 -7.88
CA TRP A 299 6.95 8.01 -9.12
C TRP A 299 7.59 8.87 -10.23
N ASP A 300 8.47 9.81 -9.87
CA ASP A 300 9.29 10.56 -10.82
C ASP A 300 10.23 9.70 -11.65
N THR A 301 10.65 8.56 -11.13
CA THR A 301 11.55 7.63 -11.83
C THR A 301 10.93 6.97 -13.07
N ILE A 302 9.61 6.98 -13.16
CA ILE A 302 8.85 6.52 -14.34
C ILE A 302 8.17 7.69 -15.07
N GLY A 303 8.62 8.92 -14.75
CA GLY A 303 8.32 10.15 -15.46
C GLY A 303 7.13 10.96 -14.92
N PHE A 304 6.45 10.52 -13.85
CA PHE A 304 5.43 11.34 -13.21
C PHE A 304 6.05 12.58 -12.56
N MET A 305 5.27 13.64 -12.41
CA MET A 305 5.78 14.95 -12.00
C MET A 305 5.10 15.44 -10.73
N GLY A 306 5.63 16.53 -10.18
CA GLY A 306 5.09 17.17 -9.00
C GLY A 306 5.81 16.78 -7.72
N LYS A 307 5.62 17.60 -6.69
CA LYS A 307 6.32 17.49 -5.41
C LYS A 307 6.09 16.16 -4.70
N TYR A 308 4.95 15.52 -4.93
CA TYR A 308 4.59 14.25 -4.30
C TYR A 308 4.95 13.04 -5.16
N ALA A 309 5.31 13.23 -6.43
CA ALA A 309 5.85 12.14 -7.26
C ALA A 309 7.28 11.77 -6.83
N LYS A 310 8.03 12.75 -6.31
CA LYS A 310 9.35 12.56 -5.68
C LYS A 310 9.34 13.07 -4.25
N SER A 311 9.19 12.19 -3.27
CA SER A 311 9.15 12.62 -1.87
C SER A 311 9.79 11.64 -0.90
N ASP A 312 10.80 12.10 -0.16
CA ASP A 312 11.38 11.34 0.95
C ASP A 312 10.39 11.18 2.12
N GLN A 313 9.33 11.99 2.15
CA GLN A 313 8.38 12.08 3.26
C GLN A 313 7.02 11.44 2.98
N HIS A 314 6.66 11.20 1.72
CA HIS A 314 5.31 10.74 1.36
C HIS A 314 5.38 9.57 0.39
N GLU A 315 4.63 8.51 0.70
CA GLU A 315 4.40 7.38 -0.19
C GLU A 315 3.03 7.55 -0.85
N ILE A 316 3.02 7.55 -2.18
CA ILE A 316 1.78 7.54 -2.97
C ILE A 316 1.55 6.12 -3.46
N ALA A 317 0.30 5.68 -3.43
CA ALA A 317 -0.11 4.41 -3.97
C ALA A 317 -1.21 4.57 -5.00
N THR A 318 -1.30 3.62 -5.91
CA THR A 318 -2.42 3.47 -6.83
C THR A 318 -2.89 2.04 -6.81
N LYS A 319 -4.21 1.87 -6.75
CA LYS A 319 -4.86 0.57 -6.79
C LYS A 319 -5.98 0.54 -7.81
N VAL A 320 -6.25 -0.65 -8.34
CA VAL A 320 -7.48 -0.95 -9.07
C VAL A 320 -8.22 -2.04 -8.33
N TYR A 321 -9.53 -1.88 -8.14
CA TYR A 321 -10.36 -2.87 -7.46
C TYR A 321 -11.85 -2.70 -7.83
N GLN A 322 -12.64 -3.75 -7.62
CA GLN A 322 -14.10 -3.72 -7.74
C GLN A 322 -14.69 -4.00 -6.35
N ILE A 323 -15.56 -3.12 -5.87
CA ILE A 323 -16.16 -3.28 -4.55
C ILE A 323 -17.19 -4.42 -4.62
N ASN A 324 -16.94 -5.50 -3.88
CA ASN A 324 -17.93 -6.54 -3.64
C ASN A 324 -18.52 -6.31 -2.24
N GLY A 325 -19.81 -6.00 -2.16
CA GLY A 325 -20.57 -5.87 -0.92
C GLY A 325 -21.68 -6.90 -0.82
N HIS A 326 -22.10 -7.21 0.41
CA HIS A 326 -23.33 -7.94 0.71
C HIS A 326 -24.14 -7.12 1.71
N PRO A 327 -25.33 -6.59 1.32
CA PRO A 327 -25.95 -6.70 -0.01
C PRO A 327 -25.16 -5.98 -1.12
N PRO A 328 -25.31 -6.36 -2.40
CA PRO A 328 -24.68 -5.65 -3.51
C PRO A 328 -25.20 -4.21 -3.62
N ASP A 329 -24.29 -3.24 -3.61
CA ASP A 329 -24.61 -1.83 -3.86
C ASP A 329 -24.37 -1.53 -5.34
N GLU A 330 -25.45 -1.42 -6.13
CA GLU A 330 -25.37 -1.21 -7.59
C GLU A 330 -24.56 0.04 -7.95
N ARG A 331 -24.53 1.05 -7.08
CA ARG A 331 -23.79 2.31 -7.27
C ARG A 331 -22.28 2.09 -7.29
N LEU A 332 -21.82 0.98 -6.69
CA LEU A 332 -20.42 0.61 -6.55
C LEU A 332 -20.00 -0.53 -7.49
N ALA A 333 -20.91 -0.96 -8.39
CA ALA A 333 -20.73 -2.13 -9.23
C ALA A 333 -19.56 -2.02 -10.22
N ASN A 334 -19.30 -0.81 -10.75
CA ASN A 334 -18.21 -0.61 -11.71
C ASN A 334 -16.85 -0.55 -11.00
N PRO A 335 -15.79 -1.17 -11.57
CA PRO A 335 -14.45 -1.08 -10.99
C PRO A 335 -13.90 0.34 -10.94
N LYS A 336 -12.95 0.52 -10.03
CA LYS A 336 -12.36 1.80 -9.67
C LYS A 336 -10.84 1.71 -9.72
N ILE A 337 -10.20 2.65 -10.40
CA ILE A 337 -8.77 2.94 -10.27
C ILE A 337 -8.61 4.19 -9.41
N GLU A 338 -7.83 4.10 -8.33
CA GLU A 338 -7.71 5.13 -7.30
C GLU A 338 -6.25 5.35 -6.93
N SER A 339 -5.81 6.60 -6.96
CA SER A 339 -4.52 7.02 -6.42
C SER A 339 -4.72 7.73 -5.09
N TYR A 340 -3.84 7.43 -4.13
CA TYR A 340 -4.01 7.89 -2.75
C TYR A 340 -2.70 8.14 -2.00
N LEU A 341 -2.76 9.01 -1.00
CA LEU A 341 -1.70 9.21 -0.01
C LEU A 341 -1.67 7.99 0.92
N LYS A 342 -0.69 7.09 0.74
CA LYS A 342 -0.60 5.84 1.50
C LYS A 342 0.08 6.02 2.84
N LYS A 343 1.22 6.72 2.86
CA LYS A 343 2.02 6.86 4.08
C LYS A 343 2.72 8.21 4.12
N THR A 344 2.93 8.70 5.33
CA THR A 344 3.82 9.84 5.61
C THR A 344 4.89 9.40 6.59
N TYR A 345 6.14 9.75 6.29
CA TYR A 345 7.32 9.53 7.12
C TYR A 345 7.65 10.82 7.90
N ASP A 346 8.29 10.70 9.07
CA ASP A 346 8.65 11.80 9.97
C ASP A 346 7.47 12.63 10.53
N GLU A 347 6.29 12.02 10.65
CA GLU A 347 5.08 12.58 11.29
C GLU A 347 4.47 13.86 10.65
N LYS A 348 5.16 14.51 9.70
CA LYS A 348 4.71 15.76 9.06
C LYS A 348 3.79 15.51 7.86
N LYS A 349 2.53 15.23 8.17
CA LYS A 349 1.43 15.18 7.20
C LYS A 349 1.35 16.49 6.38
N PRO A 350 0.90 16.45 5.11
CA PRO A 350 0.68 17.67 4.32
C PRO A 350 -0.24 18.67 5.03
N HIS A 351 0.07 19.97 4.96
CA HIS A 351 -0.90 21.01 5.32
C HIS A 351 -2.10 20.97 4.37
N ILE A 352 -3.26 21.43 4.84
CA ILE A 352 -4.45 21.58 4.01
C ILE A 352 -4.17 22.39 2.72
N ASP A 353 -3.38 23.47 2.81
CA ASP A 353 -2.98 24.28 1.65
C ASP A 353 -2.14 23.55 0.60
N LYS A 354 -1.58 22.38 0.95
CA LYS A 354 -0.83 21.55 0.01
C LYS A 354 -1.73 20.66 -0.83
N TRP A 355 -3.05 20.73 -0.62
CA TRP A 355 -4.03 19.92 -1.33
C TRP A 355 -3.86 19.96 -2.84
N ASN A 356 -3.88 21.15 -3.45
CA ASN A 356 -3.78 21.28 -4.90
C ASN A 356 -2.52 20.62 -5.49
N SER A 357 -1.38 20.70 -4.78
CA SER A 357 -0.14 20.04 -5.20
C SER A 357 -0.18 18.52 -5.02
N LEU A 358 -0.80 18.03 -3.96
CA LEU A 358 -1.00 16.60 -3.71
C LEU A 358 -1.99 16.01 -4.73
N ARG A 359 -3.19 16.60 -4.82
CA ARG A 359 -4.25 16.26 -5.76
C ARG A 359 -3.75 16.25 -7.20
N GLY A 360 -2.97 17.25 -7.62
CA GLY A 360 -2.38 17.29 -8.95
C GLY A 360 -1.47 16.08 -9.25
N THR A 361 -0.71 15.62 -8.27
CA THR A 361 0.13 14.41 -8.39
C THR A 361 -0.75 13.15 -8.46
N LEU A 362 -1.74 13.02 -7.56
CA LEU A 362 -2.65 11.89 -7.55
C LEU A 362 -3.44 11.78 -8.87
N ARG A 363 -3.95 12.92 -9.37
CA ARG A 363 -4.63 13.06 -10.66
C ARG A 363 -3.74 12.55 -11.79
N GLN A 364 -2.48 13.00 -11.82
CA GLN A 364 -1.54 12.62 -12.88
C GLN A 364 -1.32 11.11 -12.92
N ILE A 365 -1.13 10.48 -11.74
CA ILE A 365 -0.88 9.05 -11.63
C ILE A 365 -2.12 8.24 -12.01
N VAL A 366 -3.29 8.55 -11.43
CA VAL A 366 -4.52 7.79 -11.70
C VAL A 366 -4.92 7.87 -13.17
N THR A 367 -4.87 9.07 -13.75
CA THR A 367 -5.24 9.31 -15.15
C THR A 367 -4.22 8.69 -16.09
N GLY A 368 -2.92 8.85 -15.79
CA GLY A 368 -1.83 8.28 -16.55
C GLY A 368 -1.89 6.76 -16.64
N LEU A 369 -2.18 6.09 -15.52
CA LEU A 369 -2.32 4.65 -15.47
C LEU A 369 -3.63 4.15 -16.08
N ALA A 370 -4.74 4.89 -15.96
CA ALA A 370 -6.01 4.57 -16.61
C ALA A 370 -5.86 4.58 -18.15
N ILE A 371 -5.35 5.67 -18.72
CA ILE A 371 -5.16 5.81 -20.17
C ILE A 371 -4.18 4.76 -20.71
N ARG A 372 -3.10 4.48 -19.97
CA ARG A 372 -2.15 3.41 -20.34
C ARG A 372 -2.77 2.02 -20.28
N GLY A 373 -3.68 1.80 -19.34
CA GLY A 373 -4.51 0.61 -19.24
C GLY A 373 -5.59 0.50 -20.30
N GLY A 374 -5.66 1.44 -21.25
CA GLY A 374 -6.59 1.43 -22.37
C GLY A 374 -7.95 2.04 -22.08
N VAL A 375 -8.14 2.68 -20.91
CA VAL A 375 -9.40 3.36 -20.56
C VAL A 375 -9.51 4.63 -21.40
N ALA A 376 -10.41 4.62 -22.38
CA ALA A 376 -10.78 5.77 -23.16
C ALA A 376 -11.93 6.54 -22.49
N LEU A 377 -12.24 7.72 -23.03
CA LEU A 377 -13.34 8.56 -22.51
C LEU A 377 -14.68 7.82 -22.47
N GLU A 378 -14.96 7.02 -23.48
CA GLU A 378 -16.21 6.24 -23.61
C GLU A 378 -16.31 5.06 -22.63
N ASP A 379 -15.19 4.63 -22.06
CA ASP A 379 -15.14 3.53 -21.10
C ASP A 379 -15.37 4.01 -19.66
N LEU A 380 -15.36 5.33 -19.43
CA LEU A 380 -15.59 5.91 -18.10
C LEU A 380 -17.04 5.71 -17.68
N GLN A 381 -17.21 5.22 -16.45
CA GLN A 381 -18.53 4.96 -15.88
C GLN A 381 -18.88 6.04 -14.86
N PRO A 382 -20.03 6.72 -14.99
CA PRO A 382 -20.48 7.65 -13.97
C PRO A 382 -20.90 6.91 -12.69
N ASP A 383 -20.86 7.63 -11.57
CA ASP A 383 -21.58 7.26 -10.35
C ASP A 383 -22.34 8.48 -9.79
N ASP A 384 -22.86 8.38 -8.56
CA ASP A 384 -23.64 9.44 -7.92
C ASP A 384 -22.90 10.81 -7.90
N PHE A 385 -21.57 10.82 -7.84
CA PHE A 385 -20.74 12.02 -7.70
C PHE A 385 -19.70 12.18 -8.81
N TYR A 386 -19.25 11.08 -9.42
CA TYR A 386 -18.34 11.08 -10.54
C TYR A 386 -19.12 11.21 -11.85
N LYS A 387 -19.04 12.38 -12.47
CA LYS A 387 -19.75 12.70 -13.72
C LYS A 387 -18.76 13.02 -14.85
N PRO A 388 -18.06 12.01 -15.40
CA PRO A 388 -16.97 12.21 -16.36
C PRO A 388 -17.38 12.93 -17.65
N PHE A 389 -18.66 12.88 -18.01
CA PHE A 389 -19.19 13.49 -19.24
C PHE A 389 -19.79 14.89 -19.04
N GLU A 390 -20.03 15.29 -17.80
CA GLU A 390 -20.64 16.58 -17.45
C GLU A 390 -19.63 17.55 -16.82
N GLY A 391 -18.51 17.05 -16.30
CA GLY A 391 -17.48 17.83 -15.63
C GLY A 391 -16.49 18.51 -16.57
N ASP A 392 -15.73 19.46 -16.02
CA ASP A 392 -14.61 20.09 -16.70
C ASP A 392 -13.54 19.05 -17.01
N ARG A 393 -13.00 19.13 -18.22
CA ARG A 393 -11.82 18.38 -18.58
C ARG A 393 -10.58 19.17 -18.17
N VAL A 394 -9.54 18.45 -17.80
CA VAL A 394 -8.31 19.02 -17.31
C VAL A 394 -7.16 18.52 -18.16
N ASP A 395 -6.24 19.43 -18.47
CA ASP A 395 -4.98 19.09 -19.11
C ASP A 395 -4.13 18.28 -18.14
N VAL A 396 -3.99 16.98 -18.40
CA VAL A 396 -3.17 16.08 -17.58
C VAL A 396 -1.87 15.76 -18.33
N PRO A 397 -0.70 16.12 -17.77
CA PRO A 397 0.56 15.74 -18.37
C PRO A 397 0.85 14.26 -18.08
N ILE A 398 0.91 13.42 -19.10
CA ILE A 398 1.21 11.99 -19.00
C ILE A 398 2.65 11.74 -19.44
N PRO A 399 3.47 10.99 -18.68
CA PRO A 399 4.86 10.76 -19.01
C PRO A 399 5.03 10.07 -20.38
N LYS A 400 6.00 10.50 -21.19
CA LYS A 400 6.47 9.79 -22.39
C LYS A 400 7.62 8.85 -22.04
N GLY A 401 8.04 8.01 -22.98
CA GLY A 401 9.23 7.15 -22.80
C GLY A 401 9.03 5.87 -21.99
N TRP A 402 7.82 5.60 -21.48
CA TRP A 402 7.52 4.36 -20.75
C TRP A 402 7.92 3.08 -21.49
N ARG A 403 7.70 3.00 -22.82
CA ARG A 403 8.16 1.86 -23.63
C ARG A 403 9.68 1.70 -23.61
N HIS A 404 10.42 2.80 -23.57
CA HIS A 404 11.88 2.78 -23.45
C HIS A 404 12.27 2.25 -22.08
N LEU A 405 11.63 2.73 -21.01
CA LEU A 405 11.86 2.26 -19.64
C LEU A 405 11.56 0.75 -19.51
N VAL A 406 10.47 0.25 -20.08
CA VAL A 406 10.13 -1.19 -20.10
C VAL A 406 11.15 -2.01 -20.90
N ARG A 407 11.70 -1.47 -21.98
CA ARG A 407 12.75 -2.17 -22.74
C ARG A 407 14.06 -2.23 -21.94
N GLU A 408 14.52 -1.11 -21.39
CA GLU A 408 15.73 -1.04 -20.57
C GLU A 408 15.62 -1.95 -19.34
N ALA A 409 14.44 -1.93 -18.71
CA ALA A 409 14.05 -2.85 -17.66
C ALA A 409 14.22 -4.32 -18.05
N ASN A 410 13.73 -4.72 -19.22
CA ASN A 410 13.82 -6.08 -19.72
C ASN A 410 15.26 -6.46 -20.05
N GLU A 411 16.02 -5.58 -20.70
CA GLU A 411 17.44 -5.80 -21.03
C GLU A 411 18.30 -6.03 -19.77
N GLU A 412 18.05 -5.27 -18.69
CA GLU A 412 18.72 -5.47 -17.40
C GLU A 412 18.31 -6.80 -16.74
N ARG A 413 17.03 -7.16 -16.76
CA ARG A 413 16.57 -8.46 -16.25
C ARG A 413 17.18 -9.63 -17.03
N GLU A 414 17.27 -9.53 -18.35
CA GLU A 414 17.96 -10.51 -19.19
C GLU A 414 19.44 -10.64 -18.82
N ARG A 415 20.12 -9.52 -18.60
CA ARG A 415 21.51 -9.50 -18.13
C ARG A 415 21.65 -10.21 -16.79
N ARG A 416 20.71 -9.99 -15.85
CA ARG A 416 20.68 -10.68 -14.55
C ARG A 416 20.40 -12.17 -14.71
N ILE A 417 19.47 -12.57 -15.57
CA ILE A 417 19.22 -13.99 -15.88
C ILE A 417 20.50 -14.65 -16.38
N LEU A 418 21.19 -14.04 -17.35
CA LEU A 418 22.44 -14.55 -17.87
C LEU A 418 23.51 -14.63 -16.78
N LYS A 419 23.69 -13.56 -15.99
CA LYS A 419 24.64 -13.56 -14.87
C LYS A 419 24.33 -14.68 -13.88
N THR A 420 23.09 -14.81 -13.42
CA THR A 420 22.66 -15.81 -12.46
C THR A 420 22.79 -17.24 -12.99
N THR A 421 22.56 -17.45 -14.29
CA THR A 421 22.70 -18.77 -14.93
C THR A 421 24.15 -19.15 -15.22
N TYR A 422 25.02 -18.19 -15.56
CA TYR A 422 26.45 -18.42 -15.74
C TYR A 422 27.22 -18.53 -14.41
N GLU A 423 26.82 -17.80 -13.37
CA GLU A 423 27.47 -17.80 -12.05
C GLU A 423 27.02 -18.97 -11.17
N SER A 424 25.84 -19.55 -11.40
CA SER A 424 25.42 -20.70 -10.61
C SER A 424 26.15 -21.96 -11.06
N LEU A 425 27.03 -22.49 -10.20
CA LEU A 425 27.65 -23.81 -10.35
C LEU A 425 26.61 -24.98 -10.35
N SER A 426 25.34 -24.68 -10.07
CA SER A 426 24.23 -25.62 -9.91
C SER A 426 23.21 -25.46 -11.05
N THR A 427 22.86 -26.57 -11.73
CA THR A 427 21.81 -26.57 -12.78
C THR A 427 20.40 -26.33 -12.24
N SER A 428 20.20 -26.30 -10.92
CA SER A 428 18.88 -26.20 -10.29
C SER A 428 18.18 -24.87 -10.58
N LYS A 429 18.92 -23.75 -10.59
CA LYS A 429 18.35 -22.43 -10.93
C LYS A 429 17.92 -22.39 -12.39
N TRP A 430 18.74 -22.97 -13.27
CA TRP A 430 18.42 -23.10 -14.69
C TRP A 430 17.19 -23.99 -14.92
N ASP A 431 17.09 -25.15 -14.24
CA ASP A 431 15.96 -26.08 -14.34
C ASP A 431 14.63 -25.37 -13.98
N VAL A 432 14.63 -24.55 -12.92
CA VAL A 432 13.47 -23.75 -12.49
C VAL A 432 13.13 -22.68 -13.53
N LEU A 433 14.09 -21.84 -13.93
CA LEU A 433 13.88 -20.76 -14.90
C LEU A 433 13.36 -21.31 -16.24
N TYR A 434 13.96 -22.38 -16.76
CA TYR A 434 13.59 -22.99 -18.03
C TYR A 434 12.19 -23.61 -17.97
N THR A 435 11.86 -24.29 -16.87
CA THR A 435 10.52 -24.86 -16.66
C THR A 435 9.44 -23.78 -16.70
N ILE A 436 9.67 -22.64 -16.04
CA ILE A 436 8.73 -21.51 -16.05
C ILE A 436 8.63 -20.89 -17.46
N ALA A 437 9.76 -20.74 -18.15
CA ALA A 437 9.80 -20.11 -19.48
C ALA A 437 8.99 -20.92 -20.53
N MET A 438 9.12 -22.24 -20.47
CA MET A 438 8.47 -23.19 -21.39
C MET A 438 6.99 -23.45 -21.10
N LYS A 439 6.49 -23.06 -19.93
CA LYS A 439 5.08 -23.18 -19.54
C LYS A 439 4.15 -22.18 -20.25
N GLY A 440 4.71 -21.19 -20.96
CA GLY A 440 3.94 -20.35 -21.87
C GLY A 440 2.98 -19.39 -21.18
N GLY A 441 3.49 -18.32 -20.56
CA GLY A 441 2.69 -17.21 -20.00
C GLY A 441 1.87 -17.54 -18.75
N GLU A 442 1.44 -18.79 -18.58
CA GLU A 442 0.67 -19.29 -17.45
C GLU A 442 1.52 -19.45 -16.18
N GLY A 443 2.84 -19.39 -16.28
CA GLY A 443 3.76 -19.60 -15.17
C GLY A 443 3.78 -21.04 -14.65
N ALA A 444 4.27 -21.23 -13.43
CA ALA A 444 4.28 -22.53 -12.76
C ALA A 444 3.99 -22.39 -11.26
N THR A 445 3.30 -23.37 -10.67
CA THR A 445 3.15 -23.45 -9.20
C THR A 445 4.36 -24.11 -8.55
N TYR A 446 4.52 -23.95 -7.23
CA TYR A 446 5.58 -24.64 -6.48
C TYR A 446 5.52 -26.17 -6.66
N ASP A 447 4.33 -26.76 -6.61
CA ASP A 447 4.12 -28.20 -6.78
C ASP A 447 4.51 -28.69 -8.17
N GLU A 448 4.22 -27.89 -9.20
CA GLU A 448 4.61 -28.20 -10.57
C GLU A 448 6.12 -28.13 -10.76
N LEU A 449 6.77 -27.08 -10.24
CA LEU A 449 8.22 -26.96 -10.26
C LEU A 449 8.88 -28.12 -9.53
N GLN A 450 8.38 -28.50 -8.35
CA GLN A 450 8.86 -29.65 -7.60
C GLN A 450 8.71 -30.94 -8.43
N LYS A 451 7.55 -31.13 -9.07
CA LYS A 451 7.28 -32.32 -9.85
C LYS A 451 8.21 -32.45 -11.07
N VAL A 452 8.40 -31.36 -11.82
CA VAL A 452 9.19 -31.33 -13.06
C VAL A 452 10.69 -31.39 -12.76
N THR A 453 11.17 -30.60 -11.81
CA THR A 453 12.60 -30.51 -11.50
C THR A 453 13.08 -31.60 -10.54
N GLY A 454 12.19 -32.22 -9.77
CA GLY A 454 12.56 -33.21 -8.75
C GLY A 454 13.27 -32.62 -7.54
N LEU A 455 13.36 -31.29 -7.41
CA LEU A 455 13.90 -30.63 -6.22
C LEU A 455 12.96 -30.81 -5.02
N SER A 456 13.43 -30.54 -3.80
CA SER A 456 12.54 -30.43 -2.63
C SER A 456 11.72 -29.15 -2.70
N TYR A 457 10.56 -29.12 -2.05
CA TYR A 457 9.70 -27.92 -1.99
C TYR A 457 10.45 -26.70 -1.45
N ASP A 458 11.20 -26.89 -0.36
CA ASP A 458 11.99 -25.82 0.27
C ASP A 458 13.09 -25.30 -0.65
N ARG A 459 13.75 -26.18 -1.40
CA ARG A 459 14.77 -25.76 -2.38
C ARG A 459 14.17 -24.96 -3.54
N VAL A 460 12.99 -25.35 -4.04
CA VAL A 460 12.28 -24.55 -5.05
C VAL A 460 11.91 -23.19 -4.47
N ARG A 461 11.41 -23.15 -3.24
CA ARG A 461 11.04 -21.89 -2.54
C ARG A 461 12.23 -20.95 -2.37
N GLU A 462 13.37 -21.47 -1.94
CA GLU A 462 14.62 -20.73 -1.79
C GLU A 462 15.10 -20.16 -3.13
N ILE A 463 15.13 -20.98 -4.19
CA ILE A 463 15.54 -20.53 -5.53
C ILE A 463 14.62 -19.43 -6.05
N VAL A 464 13.30 -19.63 -5.93
CA VAL A 464 12.31 -18.65 -6.39
C VAL A 464 12.43 -17.34 -5.62
N ALA A 465 12.58 -17.39 -4.30
CA ALA A 465 12.78 -16.19 -3.48
C ALA A 465 14.04 -15.44 -3.91
N GLY A 466 15.16 -16.14 -4.11
CA GLY A 466 16.39 -15.50 -4.57
C GLY A 466 16.30 -14.92 -5.99
N LEU A 467 15.51 -15.51 -6.89
CA LEU A 467 15.27 -14.98 -8.24
C LEU A 467 14.30 -13.79 -8.23
N GLU A 468 13.35 -13.76 -7.31
CA GLU A 468 12.45 -12.62 -7.08
C GLU A 468 13.19 -11.44 -6.44
N ASP A 469 14.07 -11.69 -5.47
CA ASP A 469 14.95 -10.66 -4.88
C ASP A 469 15.89 -10.03 -5.92
N GLN A 470 16.20 -10.77 -6.98
CA GLN A 470 16.99 -10.29 -8.13
C GLN A 470 16.15 -9.60 -9.21
N ASP A 471 14.83 -9.50 -9.03
CA ASP A 471 13.86 -8.95 -9.99
C ASP A 471 13.86 -9.71 -11.33
N ILE A 472 14.05 -11.04 -11.27
CA ILE A 472 14.00 -11.93 -12.44
C ILE A 472 12.60 -12.56 -12.59
N LEU A 473 12.02 -13.01 -11.48
CA LEU A 473 10.71 -13.65 -11.42
C LEU A 473 9.78 -12.86 -10.50
N LEU A 474 8.49 -13.00 -10.71
CA LEU A 474 7.46 -12.52 -9.78
C LEU A 474 6.58 -13.67 -9.30
N ARG A 475 5.99 -13.47 -8.12
CA ARG A 475 4.98 -14.36 -7.57
C ARG A 475 3.63 -13.67 -7.56
N THR A 476 2.61 -14.36 -8.05
CA THR A 476 1.22 -13.95 -7.80
C THR A 476 0.78 -14.48 -6.44
N THR A 477 -0.17 -13.78 -5.82
CA THR A 477 -0.69 -14.16 -4.50
C THR A 477 -1.70 -15.31 -4.61
N TYR A 478 -2.62 -15.27 -5.58
CA TYR A 478 -3.65 -16.29 -5.76
C TYR A 478 -4.13 -16.43 -7.21
N PRO A 479 -4.14 -17.64 -7.82
CA PRO A 479 -3.37 -18.79 -7.38
C PRO A 479 -1.88 -18.41 -7.30
N ARG A 480 -1.14 -19.04 -6.39
CA ARG A 480 0.27 -18.75 -6.19
C ARG A 480 1.10 -19.33 -7.34
N VAL A 481 1.36 -18.50 -8.33
CA VAL A 481 2.02 -18.85 -9.59
C VAL A 481 3.28 -18.00 -9.72
N ILE A 482 4.32 -18.63 -10.25
CA ILE A 482 5.63 -18.01 -10.47
C ILE A 482 5.78 -17.79 -11.96
N LEU A 483 6.04 -16.54 -12.36
CA LEU A 483 6.16 -16.14 -13.76
C LEU A 483 7.22 -15.07 -13.99
N PHE A 484 7.56 -14.84 -15.25
CA PHE A 484 8.39 -13.70 -15.67
C PHE A 484 7.56 -12.42 -15.72
N HIS A 485 8.18 -11.26 -15.53
CA HIS A 485 7.51 -9.94 -15.49
C HIS A 485 6.65 -9.64 -16.71
N ASN A 486 7.01 -10.13 -17.89
CA ASN A 486 6.19 -10.03 -19.09
C ASN A 486 6.52 -11.15 -20.09
N ALA A 487 5.70 -11.23 -21.15
CA ALA A 487 5.84 -12.26 -22.16
C ALA A 487 7.12 -12.15 -23.00
N GLU A 488 7.64 -10.93 -23.21
CA GLU A 488 8.87 -10.68 -23.95
C GLU A 488 10.09 -11.21 -23.19
N LEU A 489 10.24 -10.81 -21.92
CA LEU A 489 11.29 -11.32 -21.02
C LEU A 489 11.25 -12.85 -20.94
N ARG A 490 10.07 -13.46 -20.89
CA ARG A 490 9.93 -14.92 -20.90
C ARG A 490 10.50 -15.55 -22.17
N LEU A 491 10.18 -14.99 -23.34
CA LEU A 491 10.65 -15.50 -24.63
C LEU A 491 12.17 -15.32 -24.75
N ASN A 492 12.66 -14.14 -24.43
CA ASN A 492 14.10 -13.84 -24.48
C ASN A 492 14.87 -14.71 -23.47
N ALA A 493 14.33 -14.91 -22.27
CA ALA A 493 14.89 -15.84 -21.29
C ALA A 493 14.91 -17.27 -21.82
N ALA A 494 13.86 -17.76 -22.49
CA ALA A 494 13.85 -19.10 -23.07
C ALA A 494 14.97 -19.28 -24.10
N GLU A 495 15.13 -18.31 -25.01
CA GLU A 495 16.21 -18.31 -26.00
C GLU A 495 17.60 -18.31 -25.33
N LYS A 496 17.81 -17.43 -24.35
CA LYS A 496 19.08 -17.33 -23.61
C LYS A 496 19.39 -18.58 -22.79
N LEU A 497 18.41 -19.17 -22.12
CA LEU A 497 18.60 -20.40 -21.37
C LEU A 497 19.00 -21.56 -22.29
N THR A 498 18.42 -21.63 -23.49
CA THR A 498 18.81 -22.60 -24.54
C THR A 498 20.21 -22.31 -25.09
N GLU A 499 20.65 -21.06 -25.22
CA GLU A 499 22.03 -20.74 -25.59
C GLU A 499 23.04 -21.25 -24.53
N VAL A 500 22.71 -21.13 -23.23
CA VAL A 500 23.61 -21.54 -22.12
C VAL A 500 23.74 -23.06 -22.03
N TYR A 501 22.64 -23.81 -22.10
CA TYR A 501 22.63 -25.27 -22.10
C TYR A 501 21.81 -25.83 -23.27
N PRO A 502 22.37 -25.88 -24.50
CA PRO A 502 21.62 -26.23 -25.71
C PRO A 502 21.11 -27.67 -25.77
N ASN A 503 21.73 -28.56 -24.99
CA ASN A 503 21.36 -29.98 -24.92
C ASN A 503 20.54 -30.31 -23.66
N ARG A 504 20.06 -29.31 -22.93
CA ARG A 504 19.24 -29.50 -21.74
C ARG A 504 17.85 -28.95 -22.03
N GLY A 505 16.82 -29.80 -21.96
CA GLY A 505 15.43 -29.44 -22.11
C GLY A 505 14.57 -30.11 -21.04
N ILE A 506 13.24 -30.00 -21.16
CA ILE A 506 12.29 -30.63 -20.21
C ILE A 506 12.52 -32.15 -20.05
N PRO A 507 12.82 -32.93 -21.11
CA PRO A 507 13.14 -34.36 -20.97
C PRO A 507 14.34 -34.62 -20.05
N GLU A 508 15.44 -33.90 -20.24
CA GLU A 508 16.69 -34.04 -19.47
C GLU A 508 16.53 -33.55 -18.03
N ILE A 509 15.71 -32.51 -17.81
CA ILE A 509 15.32 -32.07 -16.47
C ILE A 509 14.56 -33.20 -15.75
N LYS A 510 13.61 -33.86 -16.43
CA LYS A 510 12.85 -34.97 -15.85
C LYS A 510 13.72 -36.19 -15.56
N GLU A 511 14.66 -36.53 -16.43
CA GLU A 511 15.64 -37.59 -16.17
C GLU A 511 16.47 -37.27 -14.92
N SER A 512 16.98 -36.03 -14.81
CA SER A 512 17.68 -35.56 -13.60
C SER A 512 16.77 -35.61 -12.36
N ALA A 513 15.47 -35.34 -12.52
CA ALA A 513 14.48 -35.38 -11.46
C ALA A 513 14.24 -36.81 -10.96
N ASP A 514 14.18 -37.78 -11.86
CA ASP A 514 14.01 -39.20 -11.56
C ASP A 514 15.27 -39.73 -10.85
N GLU A 515 16.48 -39.39 -11.31
CA GLU A 515 17.72 -39.73 -10.60
C GLU A 515 17.77 -39.18 -9.16
N ARG A 516 17.28 -37.94 -8.95
CA ARG A 516 17.17 -37.33 -7.61
C ARG A 516 16.13 -38.06 -6.74
N ARG A 517 15.02 -38.54 -7.32
CA ARG A 517 14.00 -39.34 -6.61
C ARG A 517 14.56 -40.70 -6.22
N ASP A 518 15.17 -41.41 -7.16
CA ASP A 518 15.79 -42.72 -6.95
C ASP A 518 16.86 -42.66 -5.87
N ARG A 519 17.67 -41.61 -5.84
CA ARG A 519 18.69 -41.40 -4.79
C ARG A 519 18.07 -41.21 -3.41
N ARG A 520 16.97 -40.46 -3.30
CA ARG A 520 16.24 -40.27 -2.03
C ARG A 520 15.57 -41.56 -1.57
N GLU A 521 15.01 -42.33 -2.50
CA GLU A 521 14.40 -43.62 -2.20
C GLU A 521 15.44 -44.64 -1.73
N LYS A 522 16.60 -44.73 -2.41
CA LYS A 522 17.72 -45.58 -1.98
C LYS A 522 18.19 -45.25 -0.57
N ARG A 523 18.35 -43.96 -0.25
CA ARG A 523 18.73 -43.54 1.12
C ARG A 523 17.70 -43.90 2.18
N ARG A 524 16.42 -43.76 1.84
CA ARG A 524 15.35 -44.15 2.76
C ARG A 524 15.37 -45.66 3.03
N GLN A 525 15.59 -46.46 1.99
CA GLN A 525 15.74 -47.91 2.11
C GLN A 525 17.01 -48.30 2.87
N GLU A 526 18.12 -47.63 2.65
CA GLU A 526 19.38 -47.85 3.38
C GLU A 526 19.21 -47.53 4.88
N ASN A 527 18.58 -46.41 5.22
CA ASN A 527 18.28 -46.04 6.61
C ASN A 527 17.24 -46.94 7.29
N GLU A 528 16.28 -47.51 6.54
CA GLU A 528 15.31 -48.49 7.06
C GLU A 528 15.93 -49.90 7.22
N SER A 529 17.03 -50.20 6.53
CA SER A 529 17.72 -51.49 6.63
C SER A 529 18.74 -51.58 7.77
N ASP A 530 19.28 -50.44 8.23
CA ASP A 530 20.27 -50.38 9.32
C ASP A 530 19.64 -50.41 10.73
N SER A 531 18.30 -50.41 10.83
CA SER A 531 17.56 -50.48 12.09
C SER A 531 17.22 -51.91 12.56
N THR A 532 17.87 -52.94 12.02
CA THR A 532 17.47 -54.35 12.26
C THR A 532 18.55 -55.30 12.78
N GLU A 533 19.69 -54.82 13.29
CA GLU A 533 20.67 -55.69 13.96
C GLU A 533 21.26 -55.03 15.21
N ASN A 534 20.60 -55.25 16.36
CA ASN A 534 21.24 -55.52 17.65
C ASN A 534 20.18 -55.96 18.67
N GLU A 535 19.72 -57.21 18.53
CA GLU A 535 19.13 -57.96 19.65
C GLU A 535 20.24 -58.66 20.44
N ASP A 536 20.10 -58.58 21.77
CA ASP A 536 20.69 -59.42 22.84
C ASP A 536 22.16 -59.20 23.28
N VAL A 537 22.36 -58.55 24.45
CA VAL A 537 22.89 -59.17 25.70
C VAL A 537 22.48 -58.35 26.96
N ASP A 538 21.47 -58.87 27.66
CA ASP A 538 21.32 -59.19 29.10
C ASP A 538 21.79 -58.30 30.29
N GLU A 539 20.79 -57.96 31.12
CA GLU A 539 20.67 -57.82 32.59
C GLU A 539 21.78 -57.21 33.48
N SER A 540 21.49 -56.06 34.11
CA SER A 540 21.00 -56.02 35.52
C SER A 540 20.90 -54.61 36.16
N ASN A 541 19.80 -54.41 36.90
CA ASN A 541 19.53 -53.49 38.02
C ASN A 541 19.16 -52.01 37.80
N GLN A 542 17.83 -51.80 37.79
CA GLN A 542 17.06 -50.92 38.69
C GLN A 542 17.55 -49.47 38.90
N LYS A 543 16.84 -48.50 38.30
CA LYS A 543 15.73 -47.79 38.96
C LYS A 543 14.99 -46.92 37.95
N GLU A 544 13.67 -46.98 38.05
CA GLU A 544 12.73 -46.04 37.45
C GLU A 544 13.07 -44.62 37.92
N ASP A 545 13.27 -43.72 36.97
CA ASP A 545 12.67 -42.38 36.97
C ASP A 545 12.67 -41.89 35.51
N ASP A 546 11.48 -41.49 35.06
CA ASP A 546 11.22 -40.76 33.82
C ASP A 546 12.18 -39.57 33.72
N ASP A 547 12.99 -39.52 32.68
CA ASP A 547 13.38 -38.28 32.01
C ASP A 547 13.91 -38.61 30.61
N ASP A 548 13.49 -37.78 29.67
CA ASP A 548 13.71 -37.86 28.23
C ASP A 548 15.13 -38.32 27.85
N VAL A 549 15.19 -39.27 26.92
CA VAL A 549 16.41 -39.65 26.20
C VAL A 549 16.82 -38.43 25.37
N ASP A 550 17.68 -37.60 25.96
CA ASP A 550 18.55 -36.69 25.23
C ASP A 550 19.35 -37.55 24.23
N ASP A 551 18.97 -37.43 22.96
CA ASP A 551 19.74 -37.89 21.82
C ASP A 551 21.11 -37.21 21.90
N VAL A 552 22.11 -37.91 22.48
CA VAL A 552 23.43 -37.34 22.79
C VAL A 552 24.07 -36.88 21.48
N THR A 553 23.88 -35.61 21.16
CA THR A 553 24.39 -35.03 19.92
C THR A 553 25.89 -34.86 20.06
N VAL A 554 26.66 -35.84 19.56
CA VAL A 554 28.12 -35.84 19.64
C VAL A 554 28.69 -34.89 18.57
N TRP A 555 29.21 -33.74 19.00
CA TRP A 555 29.93 -32.81 18.14
C TRP A 555 31.43 -33.04 18.22
N GLU A 556 32.09 -33.22 17.07
CA GLU A 556 33.53 -33.46 17.01
C GLU A 556 34.24 -32.43 16.11
N GLN A 557 35.51 -32.15 16.39
CA GLN A 557 36.30 -31.22 15.59
C GLN A 557 36.78 -31.88 14.29
N LEU A 558 36.73 -31.15 13.16
CA LEU A 558 37.09 -31.68 11.84
C LEU A 558 38.47 -32.36 11.79
N HIS A 559 39.46 -31.86 12.53
CA HIS A 559 40.81 -32.43 12.55
C HIS A 559 40.90 -33.83 13.21
N ARG A 560 39.87 -34.25 13.93
CA ARG A 560 39.75 -35.57 14.56
C ARG A 560 38.92 -36.55 13.72
N LEU A 561 38.26 -36.06 12.68
CA LEU A 561 37.60 -36.91 11.70
C LEU A 561 38.62 -37.39 10.66
N GLU A 562 38.44 -38.58 10.11
CA GLU A 562 39.28 -39.12 9.03
C GLU A 562 38.99 -38.48 7.66
N ILE A 563 38.24 -37.37 7.62
CA ILE A 563 37.85 -36.66 6.40
C ILE A 563 38.58 -35.32 6.29
N THR A 564 38.97 -34.96 5.07
CA THR A 564 39.57 -33.65 4.77
C THR A 564 38.49 -32.60 4.41
N GLY A 565 38.82 -31.30 4.50
CA GLY A 565 37.90 -30.21 4.13
C GLY A 565 37.27 -30.35 2.73
N PRO A 566 38.02 -30.66 1.66
CA PRO A 566 37.44 -30.91 0.33
C PRO A 566 36.58 -32.16 0.23
N GLN A 567 36.77 -33.15 1.12
CA GLN A 567 35.89 -34.32 1.20
C GLN A 567 34.61 -34.00 1.97
N LEU A 568 34.69 -33.18 3.03
CA LEU A 568 33.52 -32.65 3.72
C LEU A 568 32.68 -31.77 2.78
N GLY A 569 33.32 -30.88 2.01
CA GLY A 569 32.62 -30.06 1.00
C GLY A 569 31.88 -30.92 -0.03
N ARG A 570 32.53 -31.96 -0.57
CA ARG A 570 31.88 -32.94 -1.45
C ARG A 570 30.79 -33.75 -0.75
N ALA A 571 30.94 -34.05 0.53
CA ALA A 571 29.92 -34.76 1.30
C ALA A 571 28.68 -33.89 1.52
N ILE A 572 28.83 -32.58 1.74
CA ILE A 572 27.72 -31.63 1.79
C ILE A 572 27.07 -31.48 0.41
N GLU A 573 27.86 -31.30 -0.65
CA GLU A 573 27.38 -31.22 -2.05
C GLU A 573 26.60 -32.47 -2.50
N GLN A 574 26.91 -33.61 -1.88
CA GLN A 574 26.26 -34.88 -2.15
C GLN A 574 25.15 -35.19 -1.14
N ASP A 575 24.81 -34.29 -0.21
CA ASP A 575 23.88 -34.51 0.91
C ASP A 575 24.23 -35.73 1.78
N VAL A 576 25.50 -36.13 1.84
CA VAL A 576 26.01 -37.16 2.77
C VAL A 576 26.10 -36.60 4.19
N VAL A 577 26.41 -35.31 4.30
CA VAL A 577 26.38 -34.55 5.56
C VAL A 577 25.41 -33.39 5.36
N ASN A 578 24.42 -33.25 6.24
CA ASN A 578 23.50 -32.12 6.21
C ASN A 578 24.26 -30.83 6.57
N GLU A 579 24.05 -29.76 5.79
CA GLU A 579 24.70 -28.47 6.02
C GLU A 579 24.36 -27.91 7.41
N GLU A 580 23.17 -28.18 7.95
CA GLU A 580 22.78 -27.76 9.30
C GLU A 580 23.57 -28.47 10.43
N HIS A 581 24.23 -29.59 10.09
CA HIS A 581 25.12 -30.33 10.99
C HIS A 581 26.59 -29.91 10.86
N VAL A 582 26.88 -28.84 10.11
CA VAL A 582 28.22 -28.29 9.94
C VAL A 582 28.29 -26.90 10.56
N LYS A 583 29.02 -26.77 11.66
CA LYS A 583 29.22 -25.48 12.36
C LYS A 583 30.64 -24.98 12.14
N VAL A 584 30.76 -23.73 11.69
CA VAL A 584 32.05 -23.04 11.55
C VAL A 584 32.12 -21.94 12.60
N LYS A 585 33.21 -21.94 13.39
CA LYS A 585 33.48 -20.89 14.36
C LYS A 585 33.95 -19.65 13.60
N ILE A 586 33.13 -18.60 13.51
CA ILE A 586 33.41 -17.41 12.68
C ILE A 586 34.11 -16.27 13.43
N ASP A 587 34.02 -16.25 14.76
CA ASP A 587 34.56 -15.21 15.64
C ASP A 587 36.09 -15.10 15.58
N GLU A 588 36.79 -16.22 15.36
CA GLU A 588 38.25 -16.27 15.25
C GLU A 588 38.78 -16.01 13.83
N TYR A 589 37.91 -15.91 12.81
CA TYR A 589 38.30 -15.75 11.41
C TYR A 589 37.56 -14.60 10.69
N PRO A 590 37.59 -13.36 11.22
CA PRO A 590 36.84 -12.22 10.67
C PRO A 590 37.25 -11.83 9.24
N VAL A 591 38.47 -12.18 8.82
CA VAL A 591 38.99 -11.90 7.48
C VAL A 591 38.36 -12.77 6.39
N LEU A 592 37.80 -13.93 6.75
CA LEU A 592 37.20 -14.88 5.80
C LEU A 592 35.68 -14.70 5.63
N PHE A 593 35.00 -14.26 6.69
CA PHE A 593 33.53 -14.24 6.72
C PHE A 593 32.93 -12.83 6.78
N GLY A 594 33.77 -11.79 6.78
CA GLY A 594 33.34 -10.42 7.05
C GLY A 594 32.97 -10.25 8.53
N SER A 595 33.19 -9.06 9.09
CA SER A 595 32.68 -8.77 10.43
C SER A 595 31.14 -8.82 10.42
N PRO A 596 30.52 -9.41 11.45
CA PRO A 596 29.06 -9.47 11.56
C PRO A 596 28.41 -8.08 11.58
#